data_AF-A0ABD1ITS6-F1
#
_entry.id   AF-A0ABD1ITS6-F1
#
_cell.length_a   1.000
_cell.length_b   1.000
_cell.length_c   1.000
_cell.angle_alpha   90.00
_cell.angle_beta   90.00
_cell.angle_gamma   90.00
#
_symmetry.space_group_name_H-M   'P 1'
#
loop_
_entity.id
_entity.type
_entity.pdbx_description
1 polymer ?
#
loop_
_entity_poly.entity_id
_entity_poly.type
_entity_poly.pdbx_seq_one_letter_code
_entity_poly.pdbx_strand_id
1 'polypeptide(L)'
;MRSEVFKIMTPTMYPHPTMPNVNIWDLPGIGSEHFRVEEYTEKVHFNTYDFFLILTSERLTQNDIMLAKEIEKNNKNFYFIRTKIDQDVEAEKRKGKTEEQTVTFIRHALKTKLKDFDSNPIFLVSSWNIEKFDFSMLMDVLQQDLPENKTNALIQSLPVYSMKILDKKYNTFKKEIWAQALVSGVIGAIPVPGVSSAFDVPMILAFLTKCYFSFGLNENSLKKLSERVNKPMFAKVHESKLIKAIYTRSMACLAVELSSYLALEGLEAALKTIPILGSVTGAVMSTATTLLALKKGLDELYRAAKEVVEMAGLDY
;
A
#
# COMPACT_ATOMS: atom_id res chain seq x y z
N MET A 1 16.95 -31.00 -7.57
CA MET A 1 17.70 -30.22 -6.57
C MET A 1 16.66 -29.59 -5.64
N ARG A 2 16.41 -30.21 -4.48
CA ARG A 2 15.44 -29.70 -3.49
C ARG A 2 16.05 -28.41 -2.92
N SER A 3 15.43 -27.27 -3.17
CA SER A 3 15.82 -26.01 -2.54
C SER A 3 15.65 -26.15 -1.04
N GLU A 4 16.74 -25.99 -0.30
CA GLU A 4 16.74 -25.84 1.14
C GLU A 4 15.90 -24.60 1.49
N VAL A 5 14.65 -24.84 1.92
CA VAL A 5 13.86 -23.82 2.59
C VAL A 5 14.56 -23.58 3.92
N PHE A 6 15.19 -22.42 4.08
CA PHE A 6 15.73 -21.97 5.35
C PHE A 6 14.68 -22.21 6.43
N LYS A 7 14.95 -23.13 7.36
CA LYS A 7 14.07 -23.44 8.49
C LYS A 7 14.19 -22.25 9.46
N ILE A 8 13.39 -21.20 9.24
CA ILE A 8 13.36 -20.03 10.12
C ILE A 8 12.94 -20.53 11.51
N MET A 9 13.78 -20.29 12.52
CA MET A 9 13.56 -20.73 13.90
C MET A 9 12.98 -19.63 14.79
N THR A 10 12.93 -18.38 14.30
CA THR A 10 12.46 -17.20 15.02
C THR A 10 11.71 -16.27 14.07
N PRO A 11 10.66 -15.56 14.51
CA PRO A 11 9.99 -14.57 13.68
C PRO A 11 10.97 -13.59 13.03
N THR A 12 10.88 -13.41 11.71
CA THR A 12 11.75 -12.50 10.96
C THR A 12 10.92 -11.34 10.42
N MET A 13 11.32 -10.12 10.78
CA MET A 13 10.62 -8.90 10.39
C MET A 13 11.16 -8.33 9.08
N TYR A 14 10.25 -7.96 8.18
CA TYR A 14 10.52 -7.26 6.94
C TYR A 14 9.75 -5.92 6.93
N PRO A 15 10.43 -4.79 7.15
CA PRO A 15 9.79 -3.49 7.08
C PRO A 15 9.44 -3.13 5.64
N HIS A 16 8.29 -2.48 5.44
CA HIS A 16 7.92 -2.02 4.11
C HIS A 16 8.91 -0.93 3.63
N PRO A 17 9.40 -0.97 2.38
CA PRO A 17 10.48 -0.09 1.90
C PRO A 17 10.20 1.41 2.03
N THR A 18 8.93 1.81 1.98
CA THR A 18 8.49 3.21 1.98
C THR A 18 7.55 3.55 3.14
N MET A 19 7.13 2.55 3.93
CA MET A 19 6.17 2.69 5.03
C MET A 19 6.68 1.89 6.24
N PRO A 20 7.74 2.33 6.93
CA PRO A 20 8.44 1.54 7.95
C PRO A 20 7.58 1.18 9.17
N ASN A 21 6.42 1.81 9.34
CA ASN A 21 5.41 1.45 10.33
C ASN A 21 4.54 0.26 9.92
N VAL A 22 4.67 -0.24 8.69
CA VAL A 22 4.04 -1.46 8.19
C VAL A 22 5.12 -2.54 8.10
N ASN A 23 4.98 -3.59 8.91
CA ASN A 23 5.96 -4.67 9.03
C ASN A 23 5.31 -6.00 8.67
N ILE A 24 5.93 -6.74 7.76
CA ILE A 24 5.53 -8.10 7.42
C ILE A 24 6.43 -9.05 8.22
N TRP A 25 5.83 -9.99 8.93
CA TRP A 25 6.57 -10.97 9.71
C TRP A 25 6.45 -12.34 9.09
N ASP A 26 7.60 -12.94 8.75
CA ASP A 26 7.67 -14.34 8.36
C ASP A 26 7.85 -15.19 9.62
N LEU A 27 6.90 -16.11 9.84
CA LEU A 27 6.78 -16.86 11.08
C LEU A 27 7.23 -18.30 10.88
N PRO A 28 7.88 -18.91 11.90
CA PRO A 28 8.29 -20.31 11.83
C PRO A 28 7.08 -21.23 11.65
N GLY A 29 7.18 -22.27 10.83
CA GLY A 29 6.11 -23.25 10.68
C GLY A 29 5.89 -24.07 11.96
N ILE A 30 4.62 -24.21 12.39
CA ILE A 30 4.24 -24.93 13.62
C ILE A 30 4.60 -26.43 13.61
N GLY A 31 4.84 -27.01 12.43
CA GLY A 31 5.25 -28.41 12.25
C GLY A 31 6.76 -28.66 12.25
N SER A 32 7.58 -27.66 12.55
CA SER A 32 9.02 -27.89 12.70
C SER A 32 9.31 -28.65 14.00
N GLU A 33 10.29 -29.56 13.98
CA GLU A 33 10.64 -30.49 15.08
C GLU A 33 10.97 -29.84 16.44
N HIS A 34 10.91 -28.51 16.55
CA HIS A 34 11.38 -27.72 17.69
C HIS A 34 10.28 -26.95 18.42
N PHE A 35 9.01 -27.06 18.01
CA PHE A 35 7.88 -26.38 18.66
C PHE A 35 6.82 -27.37 19.13
N ARG A 36 6.55 -27.35 20.44
CA ARG A 36 5.26 -27.82 20.96
C ARG A 36 4.23 -26.73 20.68
N VAL A 37 3.02 -27.11 20.30
CA VAL A 37 1.95 -26.19 19.88
C VAL A 37 1.63 -25.20 20.99
N GLU A 38 1.72 -25.64 22.25
CA GLU A 38 1.46 -24.84 23.44
C GLU A 38 2.54 -23.77 23.71
N GLU A 39 3.77 -23.98 23.25
CA GLU A 39 4.89 -23.04 23.41
C GLU A 39 5.02 -22.07 22.22
N TYR A 40 4.32 -22.35 21.12
CA TYR A 40 4.44 -21.59 19.89
C TYR A 40 3.95 -20.15 20.06
N THR A 41 2.84 -19.95 20.77
CA THR A 41 2.24 -18.62 21.01
C THR A 41 3.17 -17.69 21.79
N GLU A 42 3.82 -18.21 22.83
CA GLU A 42 4.78 -17.48 23.65
C GLU A 42 6.04 -17.14 22.86
N LYS A 43 6.64 -18.12 22.16
CA LYS A 43 7.87 -17.93 21.38
C LYS A 43 7.70 -17.01 20.17
N VAL A 44 6.51 -17.00 19.58
CA VAL A 44 6.20 -16.18 18.40
C VAL A 44 5.62 -14.82 18.79
N HIS A 45 5.30 -14.62 20.07
CA HIS A 45 4.75 -13.36 20.61
C HIS A 45 3.50 -12.89 19.85
N PHE A 46 2.42 -13.68 19.87
CA PHE A 46 1.21 -13.41 19.07
C PHE A 46 0.62 -12.00 19.25
N ASN A 47 0.83 -11.39 20.42
CA ASN A 47 0.35 -10.05 20.72
C ASN A 47 1.04 -8.93 19.91
N THR A 48 2.19 -9.22 19.29
CA THR A 48 2.94 -8.29 18.43
C THR A 48 2.20 -7.97 17.12
N TYR A 49 1.35 -8.88 16.64
CA TYR A 49 0.74 -8.78 15.31
C TYR A 49 -0.70 -8.27 15.37
N ASP A 50 -1.07 -7.49 14.35
CA ASP A 50 -2.44 -7.01 14.15
C ASP A 50 -3.39 -8.13 13.70
N PHE A 51 -2.91 -8.99 12.81
CA PHE A 51 -3.61 -10.16 12.30
C PHE A 51 -2.62 -11.18 11.72
N PHE A 52 -3.11 -12.38 11.41
CA PHE A 52 -2.32 -13.47 10.84
C PHE A 52 -2.80 -13.87 9.44
N LEU A 53 -1.85 -14.18 8.55
CA LEU A 53 -2.13 -14.69 7.22
C LEU A 53 -1.67 -16.15 7.14
N ILE A 54 -2.61 -17.10 7.04
CA ILE A 54 -2.29 -18.53 6.94
C ILE A 54 -2.24 -18.89 5.46
N LEU A 55 -1.02 -19.03 4.91
CA LEU A 55 -0.78 -19.27 3.50
C LEU A 55 -0.71 -20.78 3.20
N THR A 56 -1.48 -21.24 2.21
CA THR A 56 -1.42 -22.62 1.69
C THR A 56 -1.32 -22.63 0.16
N SER A 57 -0.42 -23.45 -0.42
CA SER A 57 -0.18 -23.45 -1.88
C SER A 57 -0.46 -24.78 -2.59
N GLU A 58 -0.89 -25.82 -1.87
CA GLU A 58 -1.25 -27.12 -2.47
C GLU A 58 -2.27 -27.86 -1.60
N ARG A 59 -1.89 -28.18 -0.37
CA ARG A 59 -2.72 -28.90 0.59
C ARG A 59 -2.77 -28.09 1.87
N LEU A 60 -3.99 -27.93 2.38
CA LEU A 60 -4.21 -27.58 3.78
C LEU A 60 -3.71 -28.75 4.64
N THR A 61 -2.81 -28.46 5.57
CA THR A 61 -2.22 -29.44 6.49
C THR A 61 -2.93 -29.41 7.84
N GLN A 62 -2.76 -30.46 8.65
CA GLN A 62 -3.24 -30.44 10.04
C GLN A 62 -2.57 -29.32 10.85
N ASN A 63 -1.31 -29.03 10.55
CA ASN A 63 -0.55 -27.94 11.17
C ASN A 63 -1.22 -26.57 10.93
N ASP A 64 -1.72 -26.31 9.71
CA ASP A 64 -2.43 -25.06 9.39
C ASP A 64 -3.72 -24.92 10.22
N ILE A 65 -4.45 -26.03 10.39
CA ILE A 65 -5.68 -26.08 11.20
C ILE A 65 -5.35 -25.85 12.68
N MET A 66 -4.29 -26.50 13.20
CA MET A 66 -3.86 -26.32 14.59
C MET A 66 -3.42 -24.88 14.86
N LEU A 67 -2.68 -24.28 13.93
CA LEU A 67 -2.28 -22.87 14.02
C LEU A 67 -3.50 -21.95 14.07
N ALA A 68 -4.49 -22.17 13.19
CA ALA A 68 -5.72 -21.39 13.21
C ALA A 68 -6.50 -21.49 14.54
N LYS A 69 -6.63 -22.70 15.10
CA LYS A 69 -7.28 -22.90 16.42
C LYS A 69 -6.56 -22.15 17.52
N GLU A 70 -5.23 -22.16 17.50
CA GLU A 70 -4.44 -21.47 18.52
C GLU A 70 -4.52 -19.94 18.35
N ILE A 71 -4.53 -19.41 17.12
CA ILE A 71 -4.74 -17.97 16.88
C ILE A 71 -6.12 -17.53 17.36
N GLU A 72 -7.17 -18.30 17.05
CA GLU A 72 -8.55 -18.05 17.49
C GLU A 72 -8.66 -18.02 19.01
N LYS A 73 -8.07 -19.00 19.70
CA LYS A 73 -8.03 -19.07 21.17
C LYS A 73 -7.37 -17.84 21.81
N ASN A 74 -6.43 -17.20 21.09
CA ASN A 74 -5.77 -15.97 21.53
C ASN A 74 -6.52 -14.68 21.10
N ASN A 75 -7.76 -14.80 20.60
CA ASN A 75 -8.60 -13.68 20.15
C ASN A 75 -7.92 -12.79 19.10
N LYS A 76 -7.17 -13.39 18.18
CA LYS A 76 -6.50 -12.70 17.08
C LYS A 76 -7.18 -13.01 15.76
N ASN A 77 -7.28 -12.01 14.89
CA ASN A 77 -7.84 -12.20 13.54
C ASN A 77 -6.86 -12.99 12.68
N PHE A 78 -7.38 -13.91 11.87
CA PHE A 78 -6.61 -14.65 10.89
C PHE A 78 -7.40 -14.92 9.61
N TYR A 79 -6.67 -15.08 8.52
CA TYR A 79 -7.25 -15.27 7.19
C TYR A 79 -6.57 -16.42 6.47
N PHE A 80 -7.36 -17.33 5.91
CA PHE A 80 -6.84 -18.41 5.08
C PHE A 80 -6.65 -17.93 3.65
N ILE A 81 -5.43 -18.13 3.13
CA ILE A 81 -5.05 -17.68 1.79
C ILE A 81 -4.50 -18.86 1.00
N ARG A 82 -5.26 -19.31 -0.01
CA ARG A 82 -4.79 -20.25 -1.03
C ARG A 82 -3.98 -19.49 -2.08
N THR A 83 -2.66 -19.58 -1.98
CA THR A 83 -1.73 -18.96 -2.94
C THR A 83 -1.57 -19.84 -4.18
N LYS A 84 -0.95 -19.32 -5.25
CA LYS A 84 -0.64 -20.06 -6.50
C LYS A 84 -1.86 -20.63 -7.23
N ILE A 85 -3.03 -20.00 -7.09
CA ILE A 85 -4.26 -20.46 -7.76
C ILE A 85 -4.12 -20.46 -9.30
N ASP A 86 -3.26 -19.59 -9.84
CA ASP A 86 -2.90 -19.55 -11.25
C ASP A 86 -2.30 -20.87 -11.76
N GLN A 87 -1.50 -21.56 -10.93
CA GLN A 87 -0.92 -22.86 -11.29
C GLN A 87 -1.97 -23.96 -11.32
N ASP A 88 -2.92 -23.95 -10.38
CA ASP A 88 -4.02 -24.90 -10.36
C ASP A 88 -4.92 -24.72 -11.59
N VAL A 89 -5.24 -23.46 -11.93
CA VAL A 89 -6.04 -23.11 -13.11
C VAL A 89 -5.36 -23.60 -14.38
N GLU A 90 -4.07 -23.33 -14.56
CA GLU A 90 -3.32 -23.78 -15.73
C GLU A 90 -3.22 -25.31 -15.82
N ALA A 91 -3.09 -26.00 -14.68
CA ALA A 91 -3.07 -27.46 -14.65
C ALA A 91 -4.43 -28.08 -15.02
N GLU A 92 -5.54 -27.54 -14.51
CA GLU A 92 -6.89 -28.04 -14.78
C GLU A 92 -7.41 -27.64 -16.16
N LYS A 93 -6.92 -26.54 -16.73
CA LYS A 93 -7.21 -26.14 -18.12
C LYS A 93 -6.80 -27.21 -19.12
N ARG A 94 -5.67 -27.90 -18.87
CA ARG A 94 -5.22 -29.06 -19.70
C ARG A 94 -6.17 -30.25 -19.65
N LYS A 95 -7.06 -30.29 -18.65
CA LYS A 95 -8.11 -31.30 -18.48
C LYS A 95 -9.48 -30.80 -18.96
N GLY A 96 -9.53 -29.66 -19.66
CA GLY A 96 -10.75 -29.09 -20.22
C GLY A 96 -11.63 -28.32 -19.24
N LYS A 97 -11.14 -28.02 -18.01
CA LYS A 97 -11.89 -27.20 -17.05
C LYS A 97 -11.66 -25.71 -17.27
N THR A 98 -12.68 -24.90 -17.00
CA THR A 98 -12.55 -23.44 -16.99
C THR A 98 -11.88 -22.95 -15.71
N GLU A 99 -11.40 -21.70 -15.74
CA GLU A 99 -10.86 -21.00 -14.56
C GLU A 99 -11.90 -20.97 -13.42
N GLU A 100 -13.13 -20.57 -13.73
CA GLU A 100 -14.23 -20.48 -12.77
C GLU A 100 -14.57 -21.84 -12.13
N GLN A 101 -14.64 -22.91 -12.94
CA GLN A 101 -14.87 -24.26 -12.44
C GLN A 101 -13.77 -24.70 -11.47
N THR A 102 -12.51 -24.40 -11.81
CA THR A 102 -11.34 -24.76 -11.00
C THR A 102 -11.33 -24.00 -9.67
N VAL A 103 -11.51 -22.67 -9.72
CA VAL A 103 -11.57 -21.80 -8.54
C VAL A 103 -12.72 -22.21 -7.62
N THR A 104 -13.91 -22.46 -8.17
CA THR A 104 -15.09 -22.88 -7.39
C THR A 104 -14.88 -24.23 -6.73
N PHE A 105 -14.34 -25.21 -7.47
CA PHE A 105 -14.03 -26.53 -6.94
C PHE A 105 -13.03 -26.46 -5.77
N ILE A 106 -11.94 -25.72 -5.94
CA ILE A 106 -10.91 -25.57 -4.90
C ILE A 106 -11.48 -24.87 -3.67
N ARG A 107 -12.25 -23.79 -3.86
CA ARG A 107 -12.90 -23.07 -2.76
C ARG A 107 -13.85 -23.99 -1.98
N HIS A 108 -14.67 -24.77 -2.67
CA HIS A 108 -15.56 -25.74 -2.03
C HIS A 108 -14.79 -26.82 -1.25
N ALA A 109 -13.72 -27.36 -1.85
CA ALA A 109 -12.87 -28.36 -1.21
C ALA A 109 -12.18 -27.82 0.06
N LEU A 110 -11.74 -26.56 0.05
CA LEU A 110 -11.16 -25.90 1.22
C LEU A 110 -12.21 -25.64 2.30
N LYS A 111 -13.40 -25.11 1.93
CA LYS A 111 -14.51 -24.94 2.87
C LYS A 111 -14.88 -26.24 3.58
N THR A 112 -14.98 -27.34 2.83
CA THR A 112 -15.28 -28.67 3.41
C THR A 112 -14.23 -29.09 4.44
N LYS A 113 -12.95 -28.79 4.19
CA LYS A 113 -11.85 -29.11 5.11
C LYS A 113 -11.75 -28.17 6.31
N LEU A 114 -12.23 -26.94 6.15
CA LEU A 114 -12.22 -25.86 7.14
C LEU A 114 -13.59 -25.63 7.78
N LYS A 115 -14.45 -26.65 7.83
CA LYS A 115 -15.80 -26.58 8.42
C LYS A 115 -15.83 -26.05 9.87
N ASP A 116 -14.76 -26.28 10.63
CA ASP A 116 -14.61 -25.77 12.00
C ASP A 116 -14.46 -24.23 12.02
N PHE A 117 -14.20 -23.61 10.87
CA PHE A 117 -13.97 -22.18 10.66
C PHE A 117 -14.90 -21.61 9.57
N ASP A 118 -16.14 -22.09 9.48
CA ASP A 118 -17.08 -21.70 8.42
C ASP A 118 -17.35 -20.18 8.34
N SER A 119 -17.13 -19.45 9.44
CA SER A 119 -17.22 -17.99 9.52
C SER A 119 -16.02 -17.26 8.89
N ASN A 120 -14.89 -17.93 8.66
CA ASN A 120 -13.67 -17.29 8.17
C ASN A 120 -13.62 -17.31 6.63
N PRO A 121 -13.45 -16.15 5.98
CA PRO A 121 -13.31 -16.11 4.52
C PRO A 121 -12.01 -16.80 4.08
N ILE A 122 -12.08 -17.48 2.94
CA ILE A 122 -10.95 -18.14 2.28
C ILE A 122 -10.68 -17.38 0.99
N PHE A 123 -9.46 -16.86 0.84
CA PHE A 123 -9.05 -16.07 -0.31
C PHE A 123 -8.14 -16.87 -1.22
N LEU A 124 -8.47 -16.98 -2.50
CA LEU A 124 -7.65 -17.60 -3.53
C LEU A 124 -6.91 -16.50 -4.27
N VAL A 125 -5.58 -16.49 -4.23
CA VAL A 125 -4.76 -15.40 -4.77
C VAL A 125 -3.58 -15.90 -5.60
N SER A 126 -3.12 -15.03 -6.50
CA SER A 126 -1.88 -15.23 -7.26
C SER A 126 -0.92 -14.08 -6.97
N SER A 127 0.33 -14.40 -6.63
CA SER A 127 1.39 -13.40 -6.52
C SER A 127 1.86 -12.86 -7.87
N TRP A 128 1.53 -13.55 -8.96
CA TRP A 128 1.91 -13.15 -10.32
C TRP A 128 0.85 -12.26 -10.97
N ASN A 129 -0.43 -12.51 -10.65
CA ASN A 129 -1.58 -11.77 -11.18
C ASN A 129 -2.40 -11.23 -9.98
N ILE A 130 -1.91 -10.15 -9.36
CA ILE A 130 -2.52 -9.55 -8.15
C ILE A 130 -3.84 -8.84 -8.45
N GLU A 131 -4.08 -8.51 -9.72
CA GLU A 131 -5.29 -7.92 -10.27
C GLU A 131 -6.44 -8.94 -10.41
N LYS A 132 -6.15 -10.25 -10.28
CA LYS A 132 -7.12 -11.34 -10.44
C LYS A 132 -7.50 -12.00 -9.12
N PHE A 133 -8.53 -12.86 -9.19
CA PHE A 133 -9.01 -13.70 -8.11
C PHE A 133 -9.43 -12.86 -6.87
N ASP A 134 -9.07 -13.29 -5.66
CA ASP A 134 -9.60 -12.73 -4.42
C ASP A 134 -8.68 -11.69 -3.76
N PHE A 135 -7.58 -11.25 -4.41
CA PHE A 135 -6.62 -10.34 -3.76
C PHE A 135 -7.26 -9.01 -3.36
N SER A 136 -8.08 -8.42 -4.24
CA SER A 136 -8.82 -7.19 -3.94
C SER A 136 -9.79 -7.37 -2.77
N MET A 137 -10.48 -8.52 -2.72
CA MET A 137 -11.40 -8.87 -1.65
C MET A 137 -10.67 -9.08 -0.30
N LEU A 138 -9.52 -9.76 -0.33
CA LEU A 138 -8.65 -9.92 0.83
C LEU A 138 -8.26 -8.54 1.38
N MET A 139 -7.79 -7.63 0.52
CA MET A 139 -7.40 -6.29 0.96
C MET A 139 -8.57 -5.50 1.53
N ASP A 140 -9.77 -5.62 0.96
CA ASP A 140 -10.96 -4.94 1.49
C ASP A 140 -11.36 -5.47 2.87
N VAL A 141 -11.27 -6.78 3.12
CA VAL A 141 -11.52 -7.38 4.44
C VAL A 141 -10.45 -6.95 5.45
N LEU A 142 -9.16 -7.02 5.10
CA LEU A 142 -8.08 -6.56 5.98
C LEU A 142 -8.25 -5.09 6.38
N GLN A 143 -8.76 -4.24 5.47
CA GLN A 143 -9.02 -2.83 5.77
C GLN A 143 -10.19 -2.63 6.75
N GLN A 144 -11.22 -3.48 6.70
CA GLN A 144 -12.39 -3.39 7.56
C GLN A 144 -12.09 -3.83 9.00
N ASP A 145 -11.20 -4.79 9.15
CA ASP A 145 -10.84 -5.37 10.45
C ASP A 145 -9.77 -4.56 11.20
N LEU A 146 -9.22 -3.51 10.58
CA LEU A 146 -8.22 -2.62 11.18
C LEU A 146 -8.82 -1.29 11.66
N PRO A 147 -8.28 -0.72 12.76
CA PRO A 147 -8.55 0.68 13.13
C PRO A 147 -8.13 1.66 12.03
N GLU A 148 -8.83 2.79 11.91
CA GLU A 148 -8.66 3.75 10.80
C GLU A 148 -7.20 4.16 10.55
N ASN A 149 -6.44 4.44 11.61
CA ASN A 149 -5.04 4.84 11.49
C ASN A 149 -4.15 3.72 10.90
N LYS A 150 -4.43 2.44 11.20
CA LYS A 150 -3.73 1.29 10.63
C LYS A 150 -4.22 0.99 9.22
N THR A 151 -5.50 1.18 8.95
CA THR A 151 -6.08 1.07 7.60
C THR A 151 -5.43 2.05 6.63
N ASN A 152 -5.21 3.30 7.03
CA ASN A 152 -4.51 4.29 6.20
C ASN A 152 -3.06 3.87 5.90
N ALA A 153 -2.34 3.33 6.89
CA ALA A 153 -0.99 2.82 6.70
C ALA A 153 -0.96 1.63 5.73
N LEU A 154 -1.88 0.68 5.88
CA LEU A 154 -2.06 -0.45 4.97
C LEU A 154 -2.34 0.02 3.54
N ILE A 155 -3.32 0.91 3.33
CA ILE A 155 -3.65 1.44 2.01
C ILE A 155 -2.42 2.08 1.35
N GLN A 156 -1.62 2.83 2.11
CA GLN A 156 -0.40 3.46 1.59
C GLN A 156 0.71 2.46 1.25
N SER A 157 0.81 1.31 1.94
CA SER A 157 1.80 0.28 1.62
C SER A 157 1.42 -0.61 0.43
N LEU A 158 0.13 -0.69 0.05
CA LEU A 158 -0.28 -1.58 -1.04
C LEU A 158 0.31 -1.17 -2.40
N PRO A 159 0.62 -2.10 -3.31
CA PRO A 159 0.91 -1.74 -4.69
C PRO A 159 -0.33 -1.16 -5.38
N VAL A 160 -0.14 -0.37 -6.43
CA VAL A 160 -1.25 0.06 -7.29
C VAL A 160 -1.57 -1.08 -8.27
N TYR A 161 -2.69 -1.76 -8.06
CA TYR A 161 -3.14 -2.90 -8.87
C TYR A 161 -4.50 -2.68 -9.56
N SER A 162 -5.18 -1.56 -9.26
CA SER A 162 -6.46 -1.16 -9.87
C SER A 162 -6.69 0.34 -9.70
N MET A 163 -7.65 0.90 -10.45
CA MET A 163 -8.10 2.29 -10.26
C MET A 163 -8.65 2.51 -8.84
N LYS A 164 -9.44 1.55 -8.32
CA LYS A 164 -10.01 1.60 -6.98
C LYS A 164 -8.96 1.80 -5.89
N ILE A 165 -7.83 1.09 -5.94
CA ILE A 165 -6.78 1.25 -4.92
C ILE A 165 -6.01 2.57 -5.10
N LEU A 166 -5.83 3.05 -6.34
CA LEU A 166 -5.23 4.35 -6.60
C LEU A 166 -6.08 5.49 -5.99
N ASP A 167 -7.40 5.46 -6.21
CA ASP A 167 -8.34 6.42 -5.65
C ASP A 167 -8.34 6.42 -4.12
N LYS A 168 -8.32 5.22 -3.52
CA LYS A 168 -8.20 5.07 -2.06
C LYS A 168 -6.91 5.70 -1.53
N LYS A 169 -5.76 5.46 -2.18
CA LYS A 169 -4.49 6.09 -1.79
C LYS A 169 -4.52 7.60 -1.95
N TYR A 170 -5.03 8.11 -3.07
CA TYR A 170 -5.18 9.55 -3.30
C TYR A 170 -6.01 10.21 -2.21
N ASN A 171 -7.18 9.66 -1.90
CA ASN A 171 -8.04 10.19 -0.85
C ASN A 171 -7.40 10.10 0.55
N THR A 172 -6.62 9.06 0.81
CA THR A 172 -5.86 8.92 2.07
C THR A 172 -4.82 10.03 2.21
N PHE A 173 -3.98 10.24 1.20
CA PHE A 173 -3.00 11.34 1.22
C PHE A 173 -3.67 12.72 1.26
N LYS A 174 -4.80 12.90 0.57
CA LYS A 174 -5.55 14.16 0.58
C LYS A 174 -6.04 14.53 1.98
N LYS A 175 -6.42 13.55 2.80
CA LYS A 175 -6.76 13.76 4.22
C LYS A 175 -5.51 14.15 5.05
N GLU A 176 -4.35 13.56 4.76
CA GLU A 176 -3.09 13.88 5.46
C GLU A 176 -2.55 15.28 5.18
N ILE A 177 -2.84 15.86 4.00
CA ILE A 177 -2.35 17.18 3.59
C ILE A 177 -2.66 18.26 4.63
N TRP A 178 -3.85 18.23 5.25
CA TRP A 178 -4.23 19.21 6.26
C TRP A 178 -3.33 19.17 7.48
N ALA A 179 -3.03 17.97 7.99
CA ALA A 179 -2.13 17.82 9.12
C ALA A 179 -0.71 18.32 8.78
N GLN A 180 -0.21 18.00 7.59
CA GLN A 180 1.10 18.47 7.12
C GLN A 180 1.15 20.00 6.99
N ALA A 181 0.13 20.61 6.38
CA ALA A 181 0.06 22.06 6.22
C ALA A 181 0.03 22.80 7.56
N LEU A 182 -0.68 22.27 8.57
CA LEU A 182 -0.70 22.85 9.92
C LEU A 182 0.67 22.82 10.59
N VAL A 183 1.44 21.74 10.41
CA VAL A 183 2.81 21.64 10.96
C VAL A 183 3.73 22.71 10.35
N SER A 184 3.57 23.04 9.07
CA SER A 184 4.36 24.07 8.37
C SER A 184 4.16 25.46 9.01
N GLY A 185 2.93 25.80 9.41
CA GLY A 185 2.63 27.06 10.09
C GLY A 185 3.30 27.22 11.47
N VAL A 186 3.68 26.12 12.12
CA VAL A 186 4.33 26.11 13.45
C VAL A 186 5.84 26.22 13.36
N ILE A 187 6.47 25.60 12.35
CA ILE A 187 7.93 25.46 12.26
C ILE A 187 8.62 26.78 11.87
N GLY A 188 7.90 27.72 11.26
CA GLY A 188 8.49 28.96 10.73
C GLY A 188 9.35 28.68 9.49
N ALA A 189 9.31 29.57 8.51
CA ALA A 189 9.98 29.32 7.23
C ALA A 189 11.51 29.29 7.40
N ILE A 190 12.15 28.14 7.12
CA ILE A 190 13.61 28.05 6.98
C ILE A 190 14.00 28.73 5.66
N PRO A 191 14.87 29.76 5.66
CA PRO A 191 15.29 30.42 4.43
C PRO A 191 16.14 29.46 3.57
N VAL A 192 15.72 29.18 2.33
CA VAL A 192 16.56 28.51 1.33
C VAL A 192 17.21 29.59 0.46
N PRO A 193 18.55 29.64 0.34
CA PRO A 193 19.23 30.62 -0.50
C PRO A 193 18.71 30.57 -1.96
N GLY A 194 18.27 31.71 -2.49
CA GLY A 194 17.76 31.83 -3.87
C GLY A 194 16.26 31.59 -4.05
N VAL A 195 15.51 31.31 -2.98
CA VAL A 195 14.06 31.08 -3.03
C VAL A 195 13.35 31.94 -1.97
N SER A 196 12.28 32.65 -2.34
CA SER A 196 11.49 33.45 -1.40
C SER A 196 10.84 32.53 -0.35
N SER A 197 11.02 32.86 0.93
CA SER A 197 10.63 32.07 2.12
C SER A 197 9.11 31.97 2.32
N ALA A 198 8.41 31.26 1.43
CA ALA A 198 6.94 31.21 1.38
C ALA A 198 6.31 29.91 1.93
N PHE A 199 7.04 28.79 1.94
CA PHE A 199 6.58 27.48 2.44
C PHE A 199 7.77 26.54 2.75
N ASP A 200 7.56 25.52 3.59
CA ASP A 200 8.56 24.50 3.94
C ASP A 200 8.79 23.51 2.78
N VAL A 201 9.64 23.90 1.82
CA VAL A 201 10.00 23.09 0.64
C VAL A 201 10.51 21.69 1.03
N PRO A 202 11.39 21.52 2.03
CA PRO A 202 11.79 20.20 2.51
C PRO A 202 10.62 19.29 2.92
N MET A 203 9.67 19.79 3.72
CA MET A 203 8.48 19.03 4.12
C MET A 203 7.65 18.63 2.90
N ILE A 204 7.39 19.56 1.98
CA ILE A 204 6.62 19.30 0.77
C ILE A 204 7.32 18.23 -0.08
N LEU A 205 8.63 18.35 -0.29
CA LEU A 205 9.40 17.36 -1.04
C LEU A 205 9.32 15.98 -0.40
N ALA A 206 9.45 15.88 0.93
CA ALA A 206 9.35 14.62 1.65
C ALA A 206 7.98 13.97 1.48
N PHE A 207 6.89 14.73 1.67
CA PHE A 207 5.53 14.24 1.50
C PHE A 207 5.23 13.81 0.05
N LEU A 208 5.59 14.63 -0.93
CA LEU A 208 5.35 14.31 -2.34
C LEU A 208 6.20 13.14 -2.82
N THR A 209 7.41 12.97 -2.27
CA THR A 209 8.25 11.79 -2.52
C THR A 209 7.59 10.52 -1.98
N LYS A 210 7.01 10.57 -0.76
CA LYS A 210 6.23 9.46 -0.20
C LYS A 210 5.05 9.10 -1.12
N CYS A 211 4.32 10.10 -1.60
CA CYS A 211 3.21 9.91 -2.56
C CYS A 211 3.70 9.27 -3.88
N TYR A 212 4.78 9.80 -4.45
CA TYR A 212 5.41 9.30 -5.68
C TYR A 212 5.75 7.81 -5.60
N PHE A 213 6.38 7.38 -4.50
CA PHE A 213 6.69 5.97 -4.29
C PHE A 213 5.43 5.13 -4.03
N SER A 214 4.49 5.61 -3.22
CA SER A 214 3.23 4.90 -2.93
C SER A 214 2.34 4.72 -4.17
N PHE A 215 2.42 5.63 -5.14
CA PHE A 215 1.72 5.51 -6.43
C PHE A 215 2.47 4.65 -7.45
N GLY A 216 3.64 4.11 -7.09
CA GLY A 216 4.41 3.24 -7.99
C GLY A 216 5.06 3.97 -9.16
N LEU A 217 5.27 5.29 -9.06
CA LEU A 217 5.84 6.12 -10.13
C LEU A 217 7.37 6.05 -10.22
N ASN A 218 8.01 5.26 -9.36
CA ASN A 218 9.45 5.07 -9.37
C ASN A 218 9.91 4.23 -10.57
N GLU A 219 11.17 4.42 -10.96
CA GLU A 219 11.77 3.77 -12.14
C GLU A 219 11.63 2.24 -12.11
N ASN A 220 11.92 1.59 -10.98
CA ASN A 220 11.85 0.14 -10.87
C ASN A 220 10.42 -0.39 -11.07
N SER A 221 9.43 0.27 -10.48
CA SER A 221 8.01 -0.07 -10.64
C SER A 221 7.56 0.14 -12.09
N LEU A 222 7.87 1.31 -12.67
CA LEU A 222 7.47 1.64 -14.04
C LEU A 222 8.18 0.77 -15.08
N LYS A 223 9.45 0.40 -14.86
CA LYS A 223 10.20 -0.50 -15.74
C LYS A 223 9.58 -1.90 -15.76
N LYS A 224 9.31 -2.48 -14.59
CA LYS A 224 8.65 -3.80 -14.48
C LYS A 224 7.28 -3.80 -15.15
N LEU A 225 6.51 -2.72 -14.98
CA LEU A 225 5.20 -2.61 -15.60
C LEU A 225 5.32 -2.42 -17.12
N SER A 226 6.21 -1.53 -17.57
CA SER A 226 6.53 -1.28 -18.98
C SER A 226 6.92 -2.55 -19.73
N GLU A 227 7.76 -3.41 -19.13
CA GLU A 227 8.14 -4.72 -19.67
C GLU A 227 6.94 -5.67 -19.81
N ARG A 228 6.01 -5.66 -18.84
CA ARG A 228 4.80 -6.51 -18.89
C ARG A 228 3.80 -6.07 -19.95
N VAL A 229 3.64 -4.76 -20.14
CA VAL A 229 2.60 -4.20 -21.04
C VAL A 229 3.15 -3.75 -22.41
N ASN A 230 4.47 -3.86 -22.61
CA ASN A 230 5.20 -3.42 -23.79
C ASN A 230 4.92 -1.95 -24.19
N LYS A 231 4.88 -1.04 -23.21
CA LYS A 231 4.65 0.41 -23.41
C LYS A 231 5.66 1.26 -22.63
N PRO A 232 6.20 2.35 -23.19
CA PRO A 232 7.23 3.17 -22.54
C PRO A 232 6.64 4.14 -21.49
N MET A 233 6.22 3.60 -20.34
CA MET A 233 5.51 4.36 -19.31
C MET A 233 6.38 5.37 -18.56
N PHE A 234 7.67 5.07 -18.37
CA PHE A 234 8.58 5.90 -17.60
C PHE A 234 8.79 7.29 -18.20
N ALA A 235 9.04 7.36 -19.52
CA ALA A 235 9.28 8.61 -20.23
C ALA A 235 8.08 9.55 -20.13
N LYS A 236 6.87 9.00 -20.34
CA LYS A 236 5.61 9.76 -20.29
C LYS A 236 5.33 10.36 -18.92
N VAL A 237 5.50 9.59 -17.84
CA VAL A 237 5.30 10.07 -16.45
C VAL A 237 6.21 11.26 -16.11
N HIS A 238 7.45 11.26 -16.63
CA HIS A 238 8.46 12.26 -16.29
C HIS A 238 8.52 13.45 -17.26
N GLU A 239 7.53 13.59 -18.16
CA GLU A 239 7.33 14.83 -18.94
C GLU A 239 6.93 16.01 -18.03
N SER A 240 6.24 15.72 -16.92
CA SER A 240 5.90 16.73 -15.92
C SER A 240 7.17 17.20 -15.19
N LYS A 241 7.48 18.49 -15.32
CA LYS A 241 8.63 19.12 -14.64
C LYS A 241 8.55 18.98 -13.13
N LEU A 242 7.34 19.04 -12.57
CA LEU A 242 7.08 18.86 -11.15
C LEU A 242 7.43 17.44 -10.70
N ILE A 243 6.99 16.42 -11.44
CA ILE A 243 7.33 15.01 -11.13
C ILE A 243 8.83 14.79 -11.25
N LYS A 244 9.47 15.36 -12.29
CA LYS A 244 10.92 15.31 -12.44
C LYS A 244 11.64 15.97 -11.26
N ALA A 245 11.14 17.08 -10.73
CA ALA A 245 11.71 17.73 -9.55
C ALA A 245 11.58 16.87 -8.28
N ILE A 246 10.46 16.17 -8.09
CA ILE A 246 10.27 15.20 -7.00
C ILE A 246 11.23 14.02 -7.15
N TYR A 247 11.27 13.41 -8.34
CA TYR A 247 12.14 12.28 -8.66
C TYR A 247 13.62 12.60 -8.42
N THR A 248 14.09 13.74 -8.93
CA THR A 248 15.48 14.23 -8.74
C THR A 248 15.75 14.79 -7.34
N ARG A 249 14.72 14.86 -6.48
CA ARG A 249 14.78 15.48 -5.15
C ARG A 249 15.32 16.91 -5.16
N SER A 250 15.06 17.65 -6.24
CA SER A 250 15.54 19.03 -6.40
C SER A 250 14.59 20.02 -5.73
N MET A 251 14.99 20.53 -4.56
CA MET A 251 14.21 21.54 -3.82
C MET A 251 14.02 22.83 -4.62
N ALA A 252 15.07 23.31 -5.31
CA ALA A 252 15.01 24.54 -6.09
C ALA A 252 14.03 24.40 -7.27
N CYS A 253 14.12 23.31 -8.04
CA CYS A 253 13.18 23.05 -9.13
C CYS A 253 11.76 22.88 -8.60
N LEU A 254 11.58 22.12 -7.51
CA LEU A 254 10.27 21.91 -6.92
C LEU A 254 9.62 23.24 -6.48
N ALA A 255 10.40 24.12 -5.84
CA ALA A 255 9.90 25.42 -5.40
C ALA A 255 9.51 26.32 -6.58
N VAL A 256 10.32 26.36 -7.64
CA VAL A 256 10.01 27.10 -8.87
C VAL A 256 8.71 26.58 -9.49
N GLU A 257 8.61 25.27 -9.72
CA GLU A 257 7.43 24.67 -10.34
C GLU A 257 6.17 24.94 -9.49
N LEU A 258 6.23 24.72 -8.18
CA LEU A 258 5.09 24.98 -7.28
C LEU A 258 4.69 26.45 -7.23
N SER A 259 5.67 27.37 -7.22
CA SER A 259 5.40 28.82 -7.20
C SER A 259 4.63 29.29 -8.43
N SER A 260 4.87 28.67 -9.59
CA SER A 260 4.14 28.99 -10.83
C SER A 260 2.64 28.68 -10.74
N TYR A 261 2.23 27.81 -9.82
CA TYR A 261 0.83 27.39 -9.63
C TYR A 261 0.11 28.16 -8.52
N LEU A 262 0.79 29.06 -7.79
CA LEU A 262 0.21 29.87 -6.71
C LEU A 262 -0.54 31.09 -7.28
N ALA A 263 -1.64 30.84 -8.00
CA ALA A 263 -2.54 31.92 -8.42
C ALA A 263 -3.22 32.56 -7.20
N LEU A 264 -3.43 33.88 -7.23
CA LEU A 264 -4.05 34.64 -6.14
C LEU A 264 -5.43 34.07 -5.75
N GLU A 265 -6.24 33.66 -6.73
CA GLU A 265 -7.55 33.04 -6.50
C GLU A 265 -7.46 31.73 -5.70
N GLY A 266 -6.46 30.89 -6.02
CA GLY A 266 -6.21 29.65 -5.30
C GLY A 266 -5.77 29.88 -3.86
N LEU A 267 -4.99 30.94 -3.63
CA LEU A 267 -4.54 31.35 -2.30
C LEU A 267 -5.70 31.87 -1.45
N GLU A 268 -6.56 32.71 -2.00
CA GLU A 268 -7.77 33.19 -1.32
C GLU A 268 -8.70 32.04 -0.95
N ALA A 269 -8.90 31.09 -1.86
CA ALA A 269 -9.70 29.89 -1.59
C ALA A 269 -9.08 29.05 -0.47
N ALA A 270 -7.76 28.85 -0.47
CA ALA A 270 -7.06 28.12 0.59
C ALA A 270 -7.19 28.82 1.95
N LEU A 271 -7.02 30.14 2.00
CA LEU A 271 -7.18 30.94 3.21
C LEU A 271 -8.57 30.78 3.84
N LYS A 272 -9.64 30.78 3.03
CA LYS A 272 -11.02 30.58 3.50
C LYS A 272 -11.27 29.21 4.12
N THR A 273 -10.45 28.20 3.81
CA THR A 273 -10.60 26.85 4.36
C THR A 273 -9.89 26.64 5.70
N ILE A 274 -8.99 27.56 6.08
CA ILE A 274 -8.26 27.46 7.35
C ILE A 274 -9.20 27.94 8.48
N PRO A 275 -9.43 27.15 9.55
CA PRO A 275 -10.43 27.45 10.57
C PRO A 275 -10.09 28.65 11.47
N ILE A 276 -8.91 29.26 11.33
CA ILE A 276 -8.48 30.41 12.14
C ILE A 276 -9.05 31.70 11.51
N LEU A 277 -10.24 32.11 11.96
CA LEU A 277 -10.81 33.42 11.68
C LEU A 277 -10.04 34.51 12.44
N GLY A 278 -9.04 35.11 11.79
CA GLY A 278 -8.25 36.24 12.29
C GLY A 278 -7.50 36.97 11.18
N SER A 279 -6.61 37.89 11.55
CA SER A 279 -5.73 38.59 10.59
C SER A 279 -4.82 37.62 9.84
N VAL A 280 -4.56 37.90 8.56
CA VAL A 280 -3.61 37.15 7.73
C VAL A 280 -2.19 37.35 8.28
N THR A 281 -1.74 36.42 9.13
CA THR A 281 -0.37 36.38 9.65
C THR A 281 0.53 35.55 8.74
N GLY A 282 1.86 35.65 8.90
CA GLY A 282 2.81 34.83 8.16
C GLY A 282 2.57 33.32 8.31
N ALA A 283 2.13 32.86 9.49
CA ALA A 283 1.80 31.46 9.75
C ALA A 283 0.56 30.98 8.98
N VAL A 284 -0.48 31.81 8.91
CA VAL A 284 -1.72 31.51 8.14
C VAL A 284 -1.41 31.47 6.64
N MET A 285 -0.62 32.42 6.14
CA MET A 285 -0.17 32.43 4.75
C MET A 285 0.68 31.21 4.42
N SER A 286 1.65 30.86 5.27
CA SER A 286 2.51 29.69 5.09
C SER A 286 1.71 28.38 5.09
N THR A 287 0.70 28.27 5.97
CA THR A 287 -0.21 27.13 5.98
C THR A 287 -1.00 27.05 4.67
N ALA A 288 -1.55 28.17 4.19
CA ALA A 288 -2.35 28.23 2.96
C ALA A 288 -1.53 27.90 1.71
N THR A 289 -0.33 28.46 1.58
CA THR A 289 0.59 28.18 0.46
C THR A 289 1.04 26.72 0.48
N THR A 290 1.39 26.19 1.65
CA THR A 290 1.75 24.76 1.83
C THR A 290 0.59 23.85 1.45
N LEU A 291 -0.63 24.15 1.91
CA LEU A 291 -1.84 23.40 1.59
C LEU A 291 -2.08 23.34 0.07
N LEU A 292 -1.98 24.49 -0.61
CA LEU A 292 -2.18 24.58 -2.06
C LEU A 292 -1.10 23.82 -2.82
N ALA A 293 0.17 23.98 -2.43
CA ALA A 293 1.30 23.30 -3.04
C ALA A 293 1.23 21.77 -2.89
N LEU A 294 0.91 21.26 -1.69
CA LEU A 294 0.73 19.83 -1.43
C LEU A 294 -0.44 19.26 -2.25
N LYS A 295 -1.58 19.95 -2.32
CA LYS A 295 -2.73 19.52 -3.15
C LYS A 295 -2.34 19.44 -4.61
N LYS A 296 -1.68 20.47 -5.14
CA LYS A 296 -1.26 20.51 -6.54
C LYS A 296 -0.29 19.39 -6.88
N GLY A 297 0.73 19.17 -6.04
CA GLY A 297 1.68 18.09 -6.23
C GLY A 297 1.02 16.70 -6.16
N LEU A 298 0.11 16.49 -5.21
CA LEU A 298 -0.64 15.24 -5.09
C LEU A 298 -1.53 14.98 -6.32
N ASP A 299 -2.25 16.00 -6.80
CA ASP A 299 -3.12 15.89 -7.98
C ASP A 299 -2.32 15.57 -9.26
N GLU A 300 -1.13 16.16 -9.41
CA GLU A 300 -0.23 15.89 -10.53
C GLU A 300 0.29 14.44 -10.51
N LEU A 301 0.75 13.98 -9.34
CA LEU A 301 1.17 12.59 -9.15
C LEU A 301 0.03 11.60 -9.40
N TYR A 302 -1.18 11.92 -8.91
CA TYR A 302 -2.36 11.09 -9.14
C TYR A 302 -2.73 11.03 -10.62
N ARG A 303 -2.67 12.14 -11.36
CA ARG A 303 -2.92 12.15 -12.82
C ARG A 303 -1.92 11.25 -13.55
N ALA A 304 -0.62 11.38 -13.24
CA ALA A 304 0.39 10.52 -13.85
C ALA A 304 0.19 9.04 -13.51
N ALA A 305 -0.16 8.72 -12.27
CA ALA A 305 -0.45 7.35 -11.85
C ALA A 305 -1.71 6.79 -12.53
N LYS A 306 -2.74 7.62 -12.69
CA LYS A 306 -3.97 7.26 -13.40
C LYS A 306 -3.67 6.89 -14.85
N GLU A 307 -2.88 7.70 -15.55
CA GLU A 307 -2.46 7.39 -16.92
C GLU A 307 -1.67 6.07 -16.99
N VAL A 308 -0.83 5.77 -15.98
CA VAL A 308 -0.11 4.50 -15.90
C VAL A 308 -1.08 3.33 -15.72
N VAL A 309 -2.06 3.43 -14.83
CA VAL A 309 -3.10 2.41 -14.60
C VAL A 309 -3.90 2.14 -15.87
N GLU A 310 -4.34 3.19 -16.57
CA GLU A 310 -5.08 3.09 -17.83
C GLU A 310 -4.22 2.45 -18.94
N MET A 311 -2.97 2.89 -19.08
CA MET A 311 -2.05 2.30 -20.07
C MET A 311 -1.76 0.82 -19.80
N ALA A 312 -1.82 0.38 -18.53
CA ALA A 312 -1.63 -1.01 -18.13
C ALA A 312 -2.89 -1.88 -18.26
N GLY A 313 -4.07 -1.30 -18.55
CA GLY A 313 -5.34 -2.04 -18.56
C GLY A 313 -5.78 -2.48 -17.16
N LEU A 314 -5.48 -1.67 -16.14
CA LEU A 314 -5.86 -1.90 -14.74
C LEU A 314 -7.05 -1.02 -14.31
N ASP A 315 -7.82 -0.52 -15.27
CA ASP A 315 -8.93 0.43 -15.13
C ASP A 315 -10.31 -0.22 -14.87
N TYR A 316 -10.33 -1.54 -14.64
CA TYR A 316 -11.51 -2.32 -14.30
C TYR A 316 -11.98 -2.16 -12.84
#